data_AF-G0UQ99-F1
#
_entry.id   AF-G0UQ99-F1
#
_cell.length_a   1.000
_cell.length_b   1.000
_cell.length_c   1.000
_cell.angle_alpha   90.00
_cell.angle_beta   90.00
_cell.angle_gamma   90.00
#
_symmetry.space_group_name_H-M   'P 1'
#
loop_
_entity.id
_entity.type
_entity.pdbx_description
1 polymer ?
#
loop_
_entity_poly.entity_id
_entity_poly.type
_entity_poly.pdbx_seq_one_letter_code
_entity_poly.pdbx_strand_id
1 'polypeptide(L)'
;MYEYDDQQVREEQLQTKAATIIQRKWKDFSAKREAEKHVNFAQAVASIAGSVEVSDEVAQQEAQVPLKEEYKQLVERYTNVVERSVELQRVLSQHFAVQRQRKGEDIAQHQPMTVDAEQQYWLAVWQTREEWQQRKVHGEAAEASLAEMKSRHQCTIDESKQHEEEFRQYVRKFAESVQFVRTNKRLTTEEIDEFLNRDTLQRQQIQRTRIRYNLLRYEIEKLQKAMAQRDLQQDGMSLIDFEQLKIENTNLNEKIEERNEDIVRLRRKVTTTIHVLTHVKEKLEFMKIENGQLRRQVASTEEELNSLRDKLAQTKRQRDHFIACNLKIREKMPMVGSKKLLLDYERRKTACNVMRNDVLESASRHRTLLTDMDMKQETMTDLQRALALGIVPPPHVTQKARELLKG
;
A
#
# COMPACT_ATOMS: atom_id res chain seq x y z
N MET A 1 -28.36 31.12 4.12
CA MET A 1 -27.65 32.17 4.89
C MET A 1 -28.03 32.16 6.38
N TYR A 2 -29.26 31.76 6.76
CA TYR A 2 -29.69 31.71 8.18
C TYR A 2 -29.28 30.47 8.98
N GLU A 3 -28.91 29.36 8.35
CA GLU A 3 -28.55 28.11 9.06
C GLU A 3 -27.13 28.12 9.66
N TYR A 4 -26.29 29.05 9.21
CA TYR A 4 -24.89 29.17 9.67
C TYR A 4 -24.80 29.93 11.00
N ASP A 5 -25.65 30.95 11.17
CA ASP A 5 -25.72 31.74 12.41
C ASP A 5 -26.29 30.90 13.57
N ASP A 6 -27.27 30.02 13.29
CA ASP A 6 -27.85 29.11 14.28
C ASP A 6 -26.87 28.06 14.82
N GLN A 7 -25.88 27.66 14.01
CA GLN A 7 -24.83 26.72 14.42
C GLN A 7 -23.80 27.42 15.32
N GLN A 8 -23.39 28.64 14.98
CA GLN A 8 -22.49 29.43 15.82
C GLN A 8 -23.10 29.74 17.20
N VAL A 9 -24.37 30.12 17.25
CA VAL A 9 -25.06 30.37 18.53
C VAL A 9 -25.12 29.11 19.41
N ARG A 10 -25.30 27.92 18.82
CA ARG A 10 -25.26 26.66 19.59
C ARG A 10 -23.86 26.33 20.09
N GLU A 11 -22.83 26.56 19.29
CA GLU A 11 -21.45 26.34 19.71
C GLU A 11 -21.05 27.29 20.84
N GLU A 12 -21.43 28.57 20.77
CA GLU A 12 -21.24 29.53 21.86
C GLU A 12 -21.99 29.12 23.14
N GLN A 13 -23.22 28.61 23.02
CA GLN A 13 -23.97 28.07 24.15
C GLN A 13 -23.31 26.82 24.76
N LEU A 14 -22.69 25.97 23.95
CA LEU A 14 -21.93 24.82 24.45
C LEU A 14 -20.63 25.25 25.12
N GLN A 15 -19.93 26.24 24.58
CA GLN A 15 -18.71 26.80 25.16
C GLN A 15 -18.99 27.48 26.51
N THR A 16 -20.07 28.26 26.61
CA THR A 16 -20.49 28.88 27.89
C THR A 16 -20.93 27.84 28.93
N LYS A 17 -21.64 26.79 28.52
CA LYS A 17 -21.97 25.65 29.40
C LYS A 17 -20.70 24.91 29.87
N ALA A 18 -19.73 24.69 28.99
CA ALA A 18 -18.46 24.06 29.36
C ALA A 18 -17.67 24.95 30.33
N ALA A 19 -17.59 26.26 30.09
CA ALA A 19 -16.91 27.22 30.94
C ALA A 19 -17.50 27.28 32.36
N THR A 20 -18.84 27.25 32.49
CA THR A 20 -19.51 27.24 33.81
C THR A 20 -19.25 25.96 34.59
N ILE A 21 -19.19 24.80 33.93
CA ILE A 21 -18.83 23.52 34.56
C ILE A 21 -17.38 23.53 35.04
N ILE A 22 -16.45 24.07 34.24
CA ILE A 22 -15.03 24.18 34.61
C ILE A 22 -14.87 25.13 35.80
N GLN A 23 -15.54 26.29 35.79
CA GLN A 23 -15.50 27.23 36.93
C GLN A 23 -16.05 26.60 38.21
N ARG A 24 -17.13 25.80 38.11
CA ARG A 24 -17.69 25.09 39.27
C ARG A 24 -16.71 24.06 39.82
N LYS A 25 -16.13 23.22 38.95
CA LYS A 25 -15.11 22.24 39.35
C LYS A 25 -13.85 22.89 39.92
N TRP A 26 -13.44 24.04 39.40
CA TRP A 26 -12.29 24.78 39.90
C TRP A 26 -12.56 25.38 41.29
N LYS A 27 -13.77 25.91 41.53
CA LYS A 27 -14.20 26.35 42.86
C LYS A 27 -14.21 25.20 43.86
N ASP A 28 -14.75 24.04 43.48
CA ASP A 28 -14.77 22.85 44.33
C ASP A 28 -13.36 22.33 44.63
N PHE A 29 -12.45 22.38 43.64
CA PHE A 29 -11.06 22.00 43.81
C PHE A 29 -10.30 22.99 44.71
N SER A 30 -10.52 24.30 44.55
CA SER A 30 -9.92 25.33 45.39
C SER A 30 -10.38 25.19 46.84
N ALA A 31 -11.68 24.97 47.07
CA ALA A 31 -12.24 24.75 48.40
C ALA A 31 -11.68 23.49 49.07
N LYS A 32 -11.51 22.39 48.33
CA LYS A 32 -10.85 21.16 48.84
C LYS A 32 -9.40 21.42 49.24
N ARG A 33 -8.64 22.16 48.42
CA ARG A 33 -7.24 22.48 48.72
C ARG A 33 -7.10 23.43 49.91
N GLU A 34 -8.03 24.36 50.09
CA GLU A 34 -8.08 25.20 51.29
C GLU A 34 -8.42 24.38 52.53
N ALA A 35 -9.39 23.47 52.45
CA ALA A 35 -9.72 22.55 53.54
C ALA A 35 -8.51 21.65 53.92
N GLU A 36 -7.78 21.11 52.94
CA GLU A 36 -6.55 20.33 53.17
C GLU A 36 -5.45 21.17 53.81
N LYS A 37 -5.30 22.45 53.43
CA LYS A 37 -4.38 23.37 54.11
C LYS A 37 -4.80 23.64 55.55
N HIS A 38 -6.09 23.78 55.83
CA HIS A 38 -6.59 23.96 57.20
C HIS A 38 -6.42 22.72 58.06
N VAL A 39 -6.60 21.52 57.50
CA VAL A 39 -6.34 20.25 58.20
C VAL A 39 -4.84 20.08 58.46
N ASN A 40 -3.98 20.33 57.47
CA ASN A 40 -2.53 20.26 57.65
C ASN A 40 -2.01 21.33 58.61
N PHE A 41 -2.61 22.52 58.63
CA PHE A 41 -2.29 23.57 59.60
C PHE A 41 -2.78 23.21 61.01
N ALA A 42 -3.98 22.62 61.16
CA ALA A 42 -4.47 22.13 62.45
C ALA A 42 -3.64 20.95 62.99
N GLN A 43 -3.16 20.07 62.10
CA GLN A 43 -2.30 18.93 62.44
C GLN A 43 -0.85 19.38 62.75
N ALA A 44 -0.37 20.46 62.13
CA ALA A 44 0.87 21.13 62.49
C ALA A 44 0.77 21.88 63.83
N VAL A 45 -0.39 22.49 64.16
CA VAL A 45 -0.61 23.17 65.45
C VAL A 45 -0.81 22.16 66.59
N ALA A 46 -1.48 21.02 66.33
CA ALA A 46 -1.63 19.94 67.31
C ALA A 46 -0.32 19.21 67.64
N SER A 47 0.64 19.17 66.70
CA SER A 47 1.98 18.61 66.95
C SER A 47 2.93 19.57 67.69
N ILE A 48 2.60 20.87 67.75
CA ILE A 48 3.36 21.89 68.49
C ILE A 48 2.90 22.02 69.95
N ALA A 49 1.68 21.58 70.30
CA ALA A 49 1.11 21.71 71.65
C ALA A 49 1.46 20.55 72.61
N GLY A 50 2.29 19.57 72.20
CA GLY A 50 2.51 18.31 72.92
C GLY A 50 3.81 18.16 73.71
N SER A 51 4.63 19.22 73.88
CA SER A 51 5.99 19.04 74.42
C SER A 51 6.45 20.13 75.40
N VAL A 52 6.01 20.04 76.66
CA VAL A 52 6.67 20.56 77.90
C VAL A 52 6.02 19.75 79.04
N GLU A 53 6.66 19.08 80.01
CA GLU A 53 7.85 19.29 80.85
C GLU A 53 8.37 17.92 81.36
N VAL A 54 9.66 17.84 81.73
CA VAL A 54 10.16 17.63 83.11
C VAL A 54 11.68 17.42 83.06
N SER A 55 12.39 18.24 83.82
CA SER A 55 13.84 18.22 83.99
C SER A 55 14.30 17.33 85.15
N ASP A 56 15.55 16.87 85.00
CA ASP A 56 16.63 16.65 85.98
C ASP A 56 16.53 15.53 87.04
N GLU A 57 17.38 14.51 86.88
CA GLU A 57 18.50 14.16 87.78
C GLU A 57 19.12 12.80 87.33
N VAL A 58 20.38 12.75 86.84
CA VAL A 58 21.51 11.88 87.29
C VAL A 58 22.69 12.01 86.30
N ALA A 59 23.51 13.04 86.56
CA ALA A 59 24.60 13.57 85.75
C ALA A 59 25.91 12.75 85.70
N GLN A 60 25.88 11.42 85.52
CA GLN A 60 27.13 10.66 85.27
C GLN A 60 27.06 9.64 84.12
N GLN A 61 25.96 9.62 83.35
CA GLN A 61 25.86 8.87 82.07
C GLN A 61 25.55 9.78 80.85
N GLU A 62 25.37 11.09 81.08
CA GLU A 62 24.72 12.06 80.18
C GLU A 62 25.56 12.59 79.01
N ALA A 63 26.82 12.18 78.79
CA ALA A 63 27.53 12.57 77.56
C ALA A 63 27.24 11.62 76.39
N GLN A 64 26.85 10.37 76.66
CA GLN A 64 26.51 9.39 75.61
C GLN A 64 25.03 9.42 75.23
N VAL A 65 24.16 9.83 76.14
CA VAL A 65 22.70 9.89 75.93
C VAL A 65 22.29 10.98 74.90
N PRO A 66 22.80 12.23 74.92
CA PRO A 66 22.43 13.26 73.95
C PRO A 66 22.99 12.92 72.56
N LEU A 67 24.19 12.34 72.47
CA LEU A 67 24.72 11.89 71.18
C LEU A 67 23.93 10.70 70.61
N LYS A 68 23.45 9.79 71.47
CA LYS A 68 22.56 8.69 71.07
C LYS A 68 21.18 9.21 70.67
N GLU A 69 20.67 10.24 71.33
CA GLU A 69 19.40 10.88 70.99
C GLU A 69 19.50 11.71 69.71
N GLU A 70 20.57 12.47 69.52
CA GLU A 70 20.90 13.16 68.28
C GLU A 70 21.07 12.17 67.13
N TYR A 71 21.75 11.04 67.37
CA TYR A 71 21.88 9.96 66.38
C TYR A 71 20.51 9.35 66.04
N LYS A 72 19.66 9.08 67.03
CA LYS A 72 18.27 8.61 66.80
C LYS A 72 17.47 9.63 65.99
N GLN A 73 17.54 10.91 66.33
CA GLN A 73 16.88 11.99 65.59
C GLN A 73 17.43 12.12 64.17
N LEU A 74 18.74 11.93 63.96
CA LEU A 74 19.34 11.93 62.63
C LEU A 74 18.89 10.73 61.81
N VAL A 75 18.83 9.56 62.43
CA VAL A 75 18.33 8.32 61.80
C VAL A 75 16.86 8.49 61.44
N GLU A 76 16.02 9.02 62.33
CA GLU A 76 14.62 9.32 62.03
C GLU A 76 14.47 10.36 60.92
N ARG A 77 15.29 11.41 60.89
CA ARG A 77 15.29 12.37 59.77
C ARG A 77 15.73 11.71 58.47
N TYR A 78 16.74 10.84 58.51
CA TYR A 78 17.21 10.10 57.35
C TYR A 78 16.14 9.13 56.85
N THR A 79 15.51 8.34 57.72
CA THR A 79 14.42 7.42 57.35
C THR A 79 13.25 8.21 56.77
N ASN A 80 12.86 9.33 57.38
CA ASN A 80 11.79 10.19 56.86
C ASN A 80 12.12 10.77 55.46
N VAL A 81 13.38 11.14 55.20
CA VAL A 81 13.79 11.61 53.87
C VAL A 81 13.81 10.47 52.86
N VAL A 82 14.28 9.29 53.26
CA VAL A 82 14.28 8.09 52.41
C VAL A 82 12.84 7.69 52.08
N GLU A 83 11.95 7.61 53.05
CA GLU A 83 10.53 7.29 52.87
C GLU A 83 9.87 8.27 51.89
N ARG A 84 10.05 9.57 52.09
CA ARG A 84 9.57 10.60 51.15
C ARG A 84 10.19 10.46 49.76
N SER A 85 11.47 10.12 49.66
CA SER A 85 12.15 9.93 48.36
C SER A 85 11.57 8.74 47.61
N VAL A 86 11.27 7.64 48.31
CA VAL A 86 10.66 6.43 47.73
C VAL A 86 9.22 6.71 47.30
N GLU A 87 8.46 7.44 48.10
CA GLU A 87 7.11 7.89 47.74
C GLU A 87 7.12 8.76 46.47
N LEU A 88 8.03 9.74 46.38
CA LEU A 88 8.18 10.59 45.21
C LEU A 88 8.62 9.79 43.97
N GLN A 89 9.56 8.85 44.12
CA GLN A 89 9.98 7.95 43.04
C GLN A 89 8.83 7.07 42.55
N ARG A 90 7.95 6.62 43.46
CA ARG A 90 6.74 5.86 43.10
C ARG A 90 5.73 6.70 42.33
N VAL A 91 5.52 7.96 42.72
CA VAL A 91 4.64 8.88 41.98
C VAL A 91 5.22 9.21 40.60
N LEU A 92 6.53 9.46 40.52
CA LEU A 92 7.21 9.71 39.25
C LEU A 92 7.13 8.49 38.32
N SER A 93 7.39 7.28 38.83
CA SER A 93 7.33 6.06 38.01
C SER A 93 5.92 5.81 37.47
N GLN A 94 4.88 6.08 38.26
CA GLN A 94 3.48 6.04 37.82
C GLN A 94 3.19 7.09 36.74
N HIS A 95 3.64 8.33 36.93
CA HIS A 95 3.44 9.41 35.95
C HIS A 95 4.13 9.09 34.61
N PHE A 96 5.38 8.61 34.66
CA PHE A 96 6.10 8.19 33.45
C PHE A 96 5.48 6.95 32.80
N ALA A 97 4.92 6.01 33.57
CA ALA A 97 4.18 4.88 33.02
C ALA A 97 2.93 5.32 32.26
N VAL A 98 2.14 6.25 32.82
CA VAL A 98 0.96 6.84 32.16
C VAL A 98 1.36 7.64 30.91
N GLN A 99 2.47 8.39 30.97
CA GLN A 99 2.98 9.14 29.83
C GLN A 99 3.44 8.23 28.68
N ARG A 100 4.11 7.12 28.98
CA ARG A 100 4.52 6.10 27.99
C ARG A 100 3.31 5.41 27.36
N GLN A 101 2.30 5.06 28.16
CA GLN A 101 1.04 4.49 27.65
C GLN A 101 0.32 5.44 26.67
N ARG A 102 0.33 6.75 26.93
CA ARG A 102 -0.23 7.76 26.01
C ARG A 102 0.54 7.88 24.70
N LYS A 103 1.84 7.56 24.69
CA LYS A 103 2.70 7.58 23.50
C LYS A 103 2.69 6.27 22.71
N GLY A 104 1.99 5.23 23.20
CA GLY A 104 1.90 3.94 22.53
C GLY A 104 3.19 3.11 22.58
N GLU A 105 4.09 3.40 23.53
CA GLU A 105 5.32 2.64 23.74
C GLU A 105 5.00 1.35 24.53
N ASP A 106 5.32 0.18 23.95
CA ASP A 106 5.10 -1.12 24.59
C ASP A 106 5.93 -1.27 25.87
N ILE A 107 5.26 -1.68 26.95
CA ILE A 107 5.83 -1.91 28.29
C ILE A 107 6.99 -2.93 28.27
N ALA A 108 7.10 -3.74 27.20
CA ALA A 108 8.13 -4.77 27.04
C ALA A 108 9.52 -4.23 26.62
N GLN A 109 9.63 -2.99 26.15
CA GLN A 109 10.92 -2.36 25.81
C GLN A 109 11.52 -1.63 27.03
N HIS A 110 11.58 -2.31 28.17
CA HIS A 110 12.41 -1.84 29.27
C HIS A 110 13.88 -2.12 28.93
N GLN A 111 14.55 -1.16 28.32
CA GLN A 111 16.01 -1.13 28.37
C GLN A 111 16.40 -0.96 29.85
N PRO A 112 17.22 -1.85 30.43
CA PRO A 112 17.75 -1.64 31.77
C PRO A 112 18.49 -0.29 31.77
N MET A 113 18.39 0.45 32.88
CA MET A 113 19.12 1.72 33.04
C MET A 113 20.56 1.50 32.62
N THR A 114 20.95 2.14 31.52
CA THR A 114 22.32 2.06 31.04
C THR A 114 23.19 2.79 32.06
N VAL A 115 24.41 2.29 32.28
CA VAL A 115 25.39 2.94 33.17
C VAL A 115 25.61 4.40 32.76
N ASP A 116 25.47 4.70 31.46
CA ASP A 116 25.54 6.04 30.90
C ASP A 116 24.35 6.93 31.31
N ALA A 117 23.12 6.40 31.37
CA ALA A 117 21.95 7.14 31.86
C ALA A 117 22.04 7.44 33.37
N GLU A 118 22.61 6.52 34.15
CA GLU A 118 22.88 6.76 35.57
C GLU A 118 23.95 7.84 35.77
N GLN A 119 25.01 7.82 34.97
CA GLN A 119 26.04 8.88 34.97
C GLN A 119 25.46 10.24 34.60
N GLN A 120 24.62 10.30 33.57
CA GLN A 120 23.92 11.53 33.18
C GLN A 120 22.98 12.04 34.27
N TYR A 121 22.28 11.15 34.98
CA TYR A 121 21.46 11.51 36.13
C TYR A 121 22.29 12.11 37.26
N TRP A 122 23.39 11.46 37.67
CA TRP A 122 24.26 11.98 38.72
C TRP A 122 24.92 13.30 38.34
N LEU A 123 25.29 13.48 37.07
CA LEU A 123 25.79 14.75 36.56
C LEU A 123 24.73 15.85 36.67
N ALA A 124 23.47 15.56 36.32
CA ALA A 124 22.37 16.51 36.46
C ALA A 124 22.08 16.86 37.93
N VAL A 125 22.17 15.89 38.84
CA VAL A 125 22.05 16.13 40.29
C VAL A 125 23.18 17.03 40.79
N TRP A 126 24.41 16.80 40.32
CA TRP A 126 25.56 17.61 40.68
C TRP A 126 25.43 19.06 40.15
N GLN A 127 25.04 19.23 38.89
CA GLN A 127 24.77 20.54 38.29
C GLN A 127 23.67 21.28 39.05
N THR A 128 22.57 20.59 39.37
CA THR A 128 21.48 21.16 40.17
C THR A 128 22.00 21.65 41.52
N ARG A 129 22.81 20.84 42.22
CA ARG A 129 23.43 21.23 43.49
C ARG A 129 24.33 22.45 43.36
N GLU A 130 25.11 22.53 42.29
CA GLU A 130 25.95 23.69 42.00
C GLU A 130 25.11 24.96 41.79
N GLU A 131 24.04 24.88 40.98
CA GLU A 131 23.10 25.99 40.76
C GLU A 131 22.42 26.45 42.06
N TRP A 132 22.06 25.50 42.94
CA TRP A 132 21.52 25.82 44.26
C TRP A 132 22.52 26.59 45.10
N GLN A 133 23.78 26.17 45.09
CA GLN A 133 24.85 26.85 45.83
C GLN A 133 25.09 28.25 45.27
N GLN A 134 25.14 28.40 43.95
CA GLN A 134 25.28 29.69 43.28
C GLN A 134 24.11 30.61 43.62
N ARG A 135 22.86 30.12 43.57
CA ARG A 135 21.67 30.89 43.98
C ARG A 135 21.75 31.33 45.43
N LYS A 136 22.21 30.46 46.32
CA LYS A 136 22.37 30.79 47.74
C LYS A 136 23.39 31.92 47.92
N VAL A 137 24.57 31.79 47.31
CA VAL A 137 25.62 32.83 47.37
C VAL A 137 25.16 34.14 46.75
N HIS A 138 24.48 34.10 45.60
CA HIS A 138 23.90 35.30 45.00
C HIS A 138 22.80 35.93 45.86
N GLY A 139 21.98 35.12 46.54
CA GLY A 139 20.98 35.58 47.50
C GLY A 139 21.62 36.29 48.69
N GLU A 140 22.60 35.65 49.33
CA GLU A 140 23.35 36.22 50.45
C GLU A 140 24.06 37.53 50.05
N ALA A 141 24.67 37.58 48.85
CA ALA A 141 25.28 38.80 48.32
C ALA A 141 24.27 39.92 48.05
N ALA A 142 23.09 39.59 47.50
CA ALA A 142 22.02 40.56 47.27
C ALA A 142 21.44 41.10 48.58
N GLU A 143 21.26 40.24 49.59
CA GLU A 143 20.82 40.63 50.93
C GLU A 143 21.85 41.53 51.62
N ALA A 144 23.14 41.21 51.51
CA ALA A 144 24.21 42.05 52.03
C ALA A 144 24.22 43.44 51.37
N SER A 145 24.12 43.52 50.05
CA SER A 145 24.04 44.79 49.32
C SER A 145 22.79 45.59 49.69
N LEU A 146 21.65 44.93 49.86
CA LEU A 146 20.41 45.57 50.31
C LEU A 146 20.53 46.10 51.75
N ALA A 147 21.17 45.37 52.66
CA ALA A 147 21.44 45.81 54.02
C ALA A 147 22.36 47.04 54.04
N GLU A 148 23.41 47.04 53.21
CA GLU A 148 24.32 48.18 53.06
C GLU A 148 23.59 49.43 52.54
N MET A 149 22.80 49.27 51.48
CA MET A 149 22.00 50.38 50.92
C MET A 149 20.98 50.92 51.91
N LYS A 150 20.32 50.04 52.67
CA LYS A 150 19.41 50.44 53.76
C LYS A 150 20.16 51.25 54.82
N SER A 151 21.31 50.76 55.29
CA SER A 151 22.10 51.45 56.32
C SER A 151 22.56 52.84 55.86
N ARG A 152 23.03 52.97 54.62
CA ARG A 152 23.46 54.26 54.04
C ARG A 152 22.32 55.27 54.00
N HIS A 153 21.15 54.84 53.55
CA HIS A 153 19.98 55.71 53.44
C HIS A 153 19.28 55.96 54.77
N GLN A 154 19.46 55.09 55.77
CA GLN A 154 18.85 55.25 57.09
C GLN A 154 19.33 56.55 57.76
N CYS A 155 20.64 56.85 57.71
CA CYS A 155 21.17 58.11 58.25
C CYS A 155 20.52 59.33 57.60
N THR A 156 20.43 59.35 56.26
CA THR A 156 19.80 60.45 55.52
C THR A 156 18.30 60.58 55.84
N ILE A 157 17.60 59.46 56.05
CA ILE A 157 16.19 59.45 56.45
C ILE A 157 16.04 60.05 57.85
N ASP A 158 16.92 59.70 58.78
CA ASP A 158 16.84 60.18 60.16
C ASP A 158 17.22 61.66 60.28
N GLU A 159 18.20 62.14 59.51
CA GLU A 159 18.49 63.57 59.33
C GLU A 159 17.28 64.33 58.76
N SER A 160 16.63 63.78 57.73
CA SER A 160 15.43 64.40 57.15
C SER A 160 14.28 64.49 58.16
N LYS A 161 14.08 63.47 59.00
CA LYS A 161 13.06 63.50 60.06
C LYS A 161 13.38 64.56 61.11
N GLN A 162 14.65 64.69 61.50
CA GLN A 162 15.08 65.71 62.45
C GLN A 162 14.78 67.11 61.92
N HIS A 163 15.12 67.39 60.66
CA HIS A 163 14.79 68.67 60.02
C HIS A 163 13.29 68.93 59.90
N GLU A 164 12.48 67.89 59.63
CA GLU A 164 11.01 68.01 59.64
C GLU A 164 10.47 68.34 61.03
N GLU A 165 11.03 67.74 62.08
CA GLU A 165 10.66 68.03 63.48
C GLU A 165 11.09 69.44 63.92
N GLU A 166 12.29 69.87 63.55
CA GLU A 166 12.78 71.24 63.79
C GLU A 166 11.89 72.27 63.11
N PHE A 167 11.54 72.05 61.84
CA PHE A 167 10.62 72.91 61.10
C PHE A 167 9.24 72.95 61.76
N ARG A 168 8.73 71.81 62.24
CA ARG A 168 7.46 71.76 62.98
C ARG A 168 7.52 72.59 64.27
N GLN A 169 8.62 72.51 65.02
CA GLN A 169 8.81 73.32 66.21
C GLN A 169 8.90 74.82 65.88
N TYR A 170 9.55 75.17 64.77
CA TYR A 170 9.59 76.55 64.27
C TYR A 170 8.21 77.08 63.92
N VAL A 171 7.40 76.31 63.18
CA VAL A 171 6.01 76.68 62.84
C VAL A 171 5.16 76.83 64.09
N ARG A 172 5.32 75.95 65.09
CA ARG A 172 4.63 76.07 66.39
C ARG A 172 4.98 77.37 67.10
N LYS A 173 6.27 77.67 67.27
CA LYS A 173 6.75 78.93 67.89
C LYS A 173 6.23 80.17 67.14
N PHE A 174 6.21 80.11 65.81
CA PHE A 174 5.65 81.19 64.99
C PHE A 174 4.15 81.35 65.25
N ALA A 175 3.38 80.26 65.23
CA ALA A 175 1.93 80.29 65.46
C ALA A 175 1.55 80.82 66.84
N GLU A 176 2.33 80.51 67.89
CA GLU A 176 2.16 81.05 69.24
C GLU A 176 2.38 82.58 69.32
N SER A 177 3.21 83.14 68.42
CA SER A 177 3.51 84.57 68.36
C SER A 177 2.50 85.39 67.54
N VAL A 178 1.68 84.72 66.71
CA VAL A 178 0.73 85.35 65.79
C VAL A 178 -0.53 85.84 66.53
N GLN A 179 -1.01 87.03 66.14
CA GLN A 179 -2.26 87.63 66.64
C GLN A 179 -3.19 88.01 65.49
N PHE A 180 -4.49 87.87 65.68
CA PHE A 180 -5.48 88.24 64.67
C PHE A 180 -5.59 89.77 64.52
N VAL A 181 -5.41 90.28 63.29
CA VAL A 181 -5.34 91.72 62.98
C VAL A 181 -6.59 92.52 63.42
N ARG A 182 -7.79 91.91 63.38
CA ARG A 182 -9.06 92.58 63.76
C ARG A 182 -9.47 92.40 65.22
N THR A 183 -9.04 91.33 65.87
CA THR A 183 -9.52 90.95 67.21
C THR A 183 -8.43 90.95 68.27
N ASN A 184 -7.15 91.08 67.89
CA ASN A 184 -5.95 91.02 68.74
C ASN A 184 -5.89 89.78 69.65
N LYS A 185 -6.72 88.77 69.38
CA LYS A 185 -6.70 87.48 70.07
C LYS A 185 -5.54 86.65 69.53
N ARG A 186 -4.90 85.90 70.41
CA ARG A 186 -3.91 84.89 70.03
C ARG A 186 -4.63 83.61 69.60
N LEU A 187 -3.96 82.81 68.78
CA LEU A 187 -4.44 81.49 68.43
C LEU A 187 -4.38 80.58 69.66
N THR A 188 -5.39 79.74 69.88
CA THR A 188 -5.37 78.80 71.01
C THR A 188 -4.38 77.67 70.73
N THR A 189 -3.81 77.08 71.78
CA THR A 189 -2.88 75.95 71.66
C THR A 189 -3.54 74.74 71.00
N GLU A 190 -4.84 74.54 71.25
CA GLU A 190 -5.63 73.46 70.64
C GLU A 190 -5.77 73.65 69.11
N GLU A 191 -6.11 74.85 68.65
CA GLU A 191 -6.18 75.17 67.21
C GLU A 191 -4.81 75.02 66.50
N ILE A 192 -3.72 75.36 67.19
CA ILE A 192 -2.35 75.19 66.68
C ILE A 192 -2.03 73.69 66.51
N ASP A 193 -2.33 72.87 67.51
CA ASP A 193 -2.06 71.44 67.46
C ASP A 193 -2.94 70.72 66.44
N GLU A 194 -4.22 71.09 66.31
CA GLU A 194 -5.10 70.59 65.25
C GLU A 194 -4.55 70.90 63.85
N PHE A 195 -4.05 72.13 63.63
CA PHE A 195 -3.43 72.52 62.36
C PHE A 195 -2.17 71.71 62.06
N LEU A 196 -1.27 71.55 63.03
CA LEU A 196 -0.04 70.78 62.88
C LEU A 196 -0.33 69.30 62.65
N ASN A 197 -1.29 68.72 63.37
CA ASN A 197 -1.72 67.33 63.19
C ASN A 197 -2.31 67.12 61.78
N ARG A 198 -3.11 68.07 61.29
CA ARG A 198 -3.64 68.02 59.92
C ARG A 198 -2.54 68.12 58.86
N ASP A 199 -1.55 68.99 59.05
CA ASP A 199 -0.41 69.13 58.13
C ASP A 199 0.44 67.85 58.11
N THR A 200 0.74 67.27 59.28
CA THR A 200 1.50 66.00 59.36
C THR A 200 0.77 64.85 58.66
N LEU A 201 -0.56 64.73 58.85
CA LEU A 201 -1.35 63.70 58.18
C LEU A 201 -1.32 63.89 56.66
N GLN A 202 -1.46 65.12 56.17
CA GLN A 202 -1.39 65.43 54.75
C GLN A 202 0.01 65.12 54.17
N ARG A 203 1.09 65.48 54.87
CA ARG A 203 2.46 65.14 54.47
C ARG A 203 2.69 63.63 54.41
N GLN A 204 2.23 62.88 55.40
CA GLN A 204 2.30 61.42 55.40
C GLN A 204 1.53 60.81 54.23
N GLN A 205 0.35 61.33 53.91
CA GLN A 205 -0.44 60.89 52.74
C GLN A 205 0.30 61.17 51.43
N ILE A 206 0.89 62.36 51.26
CA ILE A 206 1.71 62.71 50.10
C ILE A 206 2.91 61.77 50.00
N GLN A 207 3.62 61.53 51.11
CA GLN A 207 4.78 60.64 51.15
C GLN A 207 4.40 59.20 50.75
N ARG A 208 3.34 58.64 51.33
CA ARG A 208 2.82 57.31 50.96
C ARG A 208 2.46 57.23 49.49
N THR A 209 1.80 58.26 48.97
CA THR A 209 1.40 58.33 47.56
C THR A 209 2.61 58.41 46.62
N ARG A 210 3.64 59.20 46.97
CA ARG A 210 4.90 59.29 46.23
C ARG A 210 5.67 57.97 46.22
N ILE A 211 5.78 57.30 47.37
CA ILE A 211 6.41 55.98 47.46
C ILE A 211 5.66 54.98 46.56
N ARG A 212 4.33 54.97 46.63
CA ARG A 212 3.50 54.11 45.78
C ARG A 212 3.67 54.42 44.29
N TYR A 213 3.71 55.70 43.92
CA TYR A 213 3.96 56.12 42.54
C TYR A 213 5.33 55.64 42.03
N ASN A 214 6.38 55.82 42.82
CA ASN A 214 7.73 55.36 42.46
C ASN A 214 7.80 53.83 42.34
N LEU A 215 7.14 53.10 43.24
CA LEU A 215 7.06 51.64 43.18
C LEU A 215 6.37 51.17 41.90
N LEU A 216 5.22 51.77 41.57
CA LEU A 216 4.45 51.42 40.38
C LEU A 216 5.22 51.77 39.10
N ARG A 217 5.92 52.90 39.09
CA ARG A 217 6.80 53.28 37.97
C ARG A 217 7.92 52.24 37.77
N TYR A 218 8.57 51.81 38.85
CA TYR A 218 9.58 50.75 38.79
C TYR A 218 8.99 49.42 38.28
N GLU A 219 7.78 49.07 38.71
CA GLU A 219 7.08 47.87 38.24
C GLU A 219 6.77 47.94 36.73
N ILE A 220 6.31 49.10 36.24
CA ILE A 220 6.11 49.34 34.80
C ILE A 220 7.43 49.20 34.05
N GLU A 221 8.51 49.84 34.50
CA GLU A 221 9.82 49.74 33.85
C GLU A 221 10.36 48.29 33.86
N LYS A 222 10.12 47.54 34.93
CA LYS A 222 10.49 46.12 35.03
C LYS A 222 9.67 45.27 34.05
N LEU A 223 8.35 45.48 33.99
CA LEU A 223 7.48 44.77 33.05
C LEU A 223 7.82 45.10 31.60
N GLN A 224 8.12 46.36 31.29
CA GLN A 224 8.58 46.77 29.95
C GLN A 224 9.88 46.09 29.56
N LYS A 225 10.87 46.02 30.47
CA LYS A 225 12.12 45.28 30.23
C LYS A 225 11.87 43.79 30.01
N ALA A 226 10.98 43.19 30.81
CA ALA A 226 10.62 41.79 30.65
C ALA A 226 9.89 41.53 29.32
N MET A 227 8.99 42.41 28.90
CA MET A 227 8.34 42.33 27.58
C MET A 227 9.36 42.46 26.46
N ALA A 228 10.25 43.46 26.50
CA ALA A 228 11.28 43.62 25.48
C ALA A 228 12.23 42.40 25.37
N GLN A 229 12.57 41.76 26.49
CA GLN A 229 13.33 40.52 26.48
C GLN A 229 12.56 39.35 25.86
N ARG A 230 11.25 39.25 26.13
CA ARG A 230 10.38 38.24 25.54
C ARG A 230 10.20 38.45 24.04
N ASP A 231 9.99 39.69 23.61
CA ASP A 231 9.87 40.04 22.18
C ASP A 231 11.15 39.70 21.43
N LEU A 232 12.32 40.02 21.98
CA LEU A 232 13.60 39.67 21.36
C LEU A 232 13.81 38.14 21.26
N GLN A 233 13.43 37.39 22.29
CA GLN A 233 13.48 35.92 22.25
C GLN A 233 12.47 35.33 21.26
N GLN A 234 11.28 35.92 21.19
CA GLN A 234 10.20 35.47 20.31
C GLN A 234 10.51 35.77 18.84
N ASP A 235 11.11 36.93 18.52
CA ASP A 235 11.54 37.25 17.16
C ASP A 235 12.62 36.29 16.66
N GLY A 236 13.57 35.90 17.51
CA GLY A 236 14.60 34.91 17.16
C GLY A 236 14.03 33.51 16.94
N MET A 237 13.14 33.06 17.82
CA MET A 237 12.49 31.75 17.70
C MET A 237 11.53 31.69 16.50
N SER A 238 10.67 32.70 16.35
CA SER A 238 9.69 32.78 15.28
C SER A 238 10.35 32.91 13.91
N LEU A 239 11.51 33.57 13.80
CA LEU A 239 12.24 33.67 12.54
C LEU A 239 12.86 32.32 12.15
N ILE A 240 13.45 31.60 13.10
CA ILE A 240 14.00 30.26 12.86
C ILE A 240 12.89 29.29 12.44
N ASP A 241 11.77 29.29 13.16
CA ASP A 241 10.62 28.44 12.85
C ASP A 241 10.05 28.78 11.45
N PHE A 242 10.00 30.06 11.10
CA PHE A 242 9.55 30.53 9.78
C PHE A 242 10.51 30.12 8.65
N GLU A 243 11.82 30.28 8.86
CA GLU A 243 12.84 29.84 7.91
C GLU A 243 12.82 28.32 7.72
N GLN A 244 12.63 27.56 8.80
CA GLN A 244 12.46 26.12 8.73
C GLN A 244 11.21 25.74 7.93
N LEU A 245 10.06 26.37 8.21
CA LEU A 245 8.83 26.13 7.45
C LEU A 245 9.01 26.42 5.96
N LYS A 246 9.79 27.46 5.63
CA LYS A 246 10.13 27.81 4.25
C LYS A 246 11.01 26.75 3.57
N ILE A 247 12.01 26.22 4.28
CA ILE A 247 12.84 25.11 3.79
C ILE A 247 12.00 23.85 3.59
N GLU A 248 11.11 23.52 4.53
CA GLU A 248 10.23 22.37 4.41
C GLU A 248 9.25 22.51 3.24
N ASN A 249 8.65 23.69 3.06
CA ASN A 249 7.73 23.96 1.96
C ASN A 249 8.42 23.86 0.60
N THR A 250 9.63 24.42 0.47
CA THR A 250 10.44 24.31 -0.76
C THR A 250 10.81 22.87 -1.08
N ASN A 251 11.26 22.09 -0.09
CA ASN A 251 11.55 20.67 -0.25
C ASN A 251 10.31 19.84 -0.64
N LEU A 252 9.15 20.14 -0.05
CA LEU A 252 7.89 19.49 -0.43
C LEU A 252 7.47 19.85 -1.85
N ASN A 253 7.64 21.10 -2.27
CA ASN A 253 7.39 21.51 -3.65
C ASN A 253 8.31 20.80 -4.64
N GLU A 254 9.62 20.71 -4.35
CA GLU A 254 10.57 19.96 -5.17
C GLU A 254 10.14 18.49 -5.32
N LYS A 255 9.72 17.84 -4.23
CA LYS A 255 9.19 16.47 -4.27
C LYS A 255 7.91 16.36 -5.11
N ILE A 256 7.01 17.35 -5.03
CA ILE A 256 5.79 17.38 -5.85
C ILE A 256 6.16 17.51 -7.33
N GLU A 257 7.12 18.38 -7.67
CA GLU A 257 7.62 18.55 -9.03
C GLU A 257 8.26 17.27 -9.57
N GLU A 258 9.13 16.60 -8.82
CA GLU A 258 9.69 15.31 -9.21
C GLU A 258 8.60 14.25 -9.49
N ARG A 259 7.60 14.15 -8.60
CA ARG A 259 6.50 13.19 -8.79
C ARG A 259 5.65 13.55 -10.00
N ASN A 260 5.44 14.84 -10.27
CA ASN A 260 4.74 15.30 -11.47
C ASN A 260 5.52 14.92 -12.74
N GLU A 261 6.84 15.09 -12.75
CA GLU A 261 7.69 14.65 -13.86
C GLU A 261 7.64 13.12 -14.06
N ASP A 262 7.65 12.35 -12.97
CA ASP A 262 7.50 10.90 -13.01
C ASP A 262 6.14 10.50 -13.61
N ILE A 263 5.05 11.17 -13.22
CA ILE A 263 3.71 10.97 -13.80
C ILE A 263 3.72 11.25 -15.30
N VAL A 264 4.34 12.35 -15.74
CA VAL A 264 4.46 12.69 -17.16
C VAL A 264 5.27 11.62 -17.91
N ARG A 265 6.37 11.15 -17.31
CA ARG A 265 7.20 10.07 -17.88
C ARG A 265 6.41 8.77 -18.01
N LEU A 266 5.61 8.41 -17.00
CA LEU A 266 4.73 7.24 -17.04
C LEU A 266 3.64 7.38 -18.08
N ARG A 267 2.97 8.54 -18.19
CA ARG A 267 1.98 8.81 -19.24
C ARG A 267 2.58 8.62 -20.64
N ARG A 268 3.79 9.14 -20.89
CA ARG A 268 4.51 8.90 -22.16
C ARG A 268 4.73 7.41 -22.42
N LYS A 269 5.21 6.64 -21.42
CA LYS A 269 5.39 5.18 -21.54
C LYS A 269 4.09 4.46 -21.85
N VAL A 270 2.98 4.84 -21.20
CA VAL A 270 1.64 4.27 -21.46
C VAL A 270 1.22 4.56 -22.90
N THR A 271 1.34 5.80 -23.36
CA THR A 271 0.99 6.16 -24.74
C THR A 271 1.83 5.39 -25.77
N THR A 272 3.15 5.28 -25.57
CA THR A 272 4.02 4.47 -26.44
C THR A 272 3.60 2.99 -26.43
N THR A 273 3.28 2.44 -25.26
CA THR A 273 2.83 1.05 -25.14
C THR A 273 1.50 0.82 -25.86
N ILE A 274 0.57 1.79 -25.77
CA ILE A 274 -0.70 1.75 -26.52
C ILE A 274 -0.42 1.75 -28.02
N HIS A 275 0.48 2.61 -28.54
CA HIS A 275 0.83 2.61 -29.96
C HIS A 275 1.42 1.27 -30.41
N VAL A 276 2.35 0.69 -29.63
CA VAL A 276 2.92 -0.63 -29.93
C VAL A 276 1.83 -1.71 -29.92
N LEU A 277 0.95 -1.69 -28.92
CA LEU A 277 -0.16 -2.65 -28.83
C LEU A 277 -1.12 -2.52 -30.03
N THR A 278 -1.41 -1.30 -30.46
CA THR A 278 -2.22 -1.03 -31.66
C THR A 278 -1.54 -1.62 -32.90
N HIS A 279 -0.26 -1.35 -33.13
CA HIS A 279 0.47 -1.92 -34.27
C HIS A 279 0.51 -3.46 -34.24
N VAL A 280 0.72 -4.06 -33.06
CA VAL A 280 0.70 -5.52 -32.91
C VAL A 280 -0.70 -6.08 -33.21
N LYS A 281 -1.77 -5.41 -32.74
CA LYS A 281 -3.15 -5.78 -33.02
C LYS A 281 -3.47 -5.71 -34.51
N GLU A 282 -3.06 -4.63 -35.19
CA GLU A 282 -3.23 -4.47 -36.64
C GLU A 282 -2.48 -5.56 -37.42
N LYS A 283 -1.22 -5.82 -37.06
CA LYS A 283 -0.43 -6.88 -37.70
C LYS A 283 -1.03 -8.27 -37.47
N LEU A 284 -1.52 -8.54 -36.26
CA LEU A 284 -2.20 -9.79 -35.94
C LEU A 284 -3.47 -9.96 -36.79
N GLU A 285 -4.26 -8.91 -36.94
CA GLU A 285 -5.49 -8.97 -37.73
C GLU A 285 -5.19 -9.17 -39.22
N PHE A 286 -4.16 -8.50 -39.75
CA PHE A 286 -3.66 -8.74 -41.10
C PHE A 286 -3.24 -10.21 -41.29
N MET A 287 -2.43 -10.75 -40.37
CA MET A 287 -1.99 -12.16 -40.43
C MET A 287 -3.17 -13.15 -40.32
N LYS A 288 -4.20 -12.86 -39.53
CA LYS A 288 -5.41 -13.69 -39.46
C LYS A 288 -6.15 -13.73 -40.79
N ILE A 289 -6.29 -12.56 -41.43
CA ILE A 289 -6.93 -12.46 -42.76
C ILE A 289 -6.14 -13.28 -43.78
N GLU A 290 -4.81 -13.13 -43.82
CA GLU A 290 -3.91 -13.90 -44.69
C GLU A 290 -4.00 -15.40 -44.41
N ASN A 291 -3.96 -15.82 -43.13
CA ASN A 291 -4.12 -17.23 -42.75
C ASN A 291 -5.47 -17.78 -43.20
N GLY A 292 -6.54 -16.98 -43.08
CA GLY A 292 -7.87 -17.33 -43.58
C GLY A 292 -7.92 -17.49 -45.10
N GLN A 293 -7.16 -16.69 -45.85
CA GLN A 293 -7.02 -16.84 -47.31
C GLN A 293 -6.25 -18.12 -47.67
N LEU A 294 -5.12 -18.38 -47.00
CA LEU A 294 -4.33 -19.59 -47.21
C LEU A 294 -5.13 -20.85 -46.88
N ARG A 295 -5.92 -20.85 -45.79
CA ARG A 295 -6.83 -21.95 -45.45
C ARG A 295 -7.87 -22.21 -46.55
N ARG A 296 -8.42 -21.15 -47.16
CA ARG A 296 -9.34 -21.25 -48.30
C ARG A 296 -8.64 -21.84 -49.53
N GLN A 297 -7.40 -21.43 -49.81
CA GLN A 297 -6.61 -22.00 -50.90
C GLN A 297 -6.32 -23.49 -50.67
N VAL A 298 -5.93 -23.88 -49.46
CA VAL A 298 -5.73 -25.29 -49.09
C VAL A 298 -7.02 -26.09 -49.31
N ALA A 299 -8.15 -25.61 -48.80
CA ALA A 299 -9.45 -26.26 -49.01
C ALA A 299 -9.80 -26.44 -50.50
N SER A 300 -9.58 -25.40 -51.32
CA SER A 300 -9.78 -25.46 -52.78
C SER A 300 -8.89 -26.53 -53.43
N THR A 301 -7.61 -26.58 -53.07
CA THR A 301 -6.68 -27.59 -53.61
C THR A 301 -7.01 -29.01 -53.14
N GLU A 302 -7.54 -29.17 -51.92
CA GLU A 302 -8.00 -30.46 -51.39
C GLU A 302 -9.25 -30.93 -52.13
N GLU A 303 -10.20 -30.03 -52.43
CA GLU A 303 -11.36 -30.32 -53.27
C GLU A 303 -10.96 -30.74 -54.68
N GLU A 304 -10.04 -30.00 -55.31
CA GLU A 304 -9.48 -30.36 -56.62
C GLU A 304 -8.82 -31.74 -56.59
N LEU A 305 -7.98 -32.00 -55.58
CA LEU A 305 -7.31 -33.28 -55.38
C LEU A 305 -8.31 -34.42 -55.19
N ASN A 306 -9.36 -34.21 -54.40
CA ASN A 306 -10.42 -35.21 -54.22
C ASN A 306 -11.18 -35.47 -55.52
N SER A 307 -11.49 -34.44 -56.31
CA SER A 307 -12.11 -34.60 -57.63
C SER A 307 -11.22 -35.40 -58.59
N LEU A 308 -9.89 -35.19 -58.54
CA LEU A 308 -8.93 -35.95 -59.34
C LEU A 308 -8.80 -37.40 -58.85
N ARG A 309 -8.84 -37.63 -57.54
CA ARG A 309 -8.88 -38.98 -56.95
C ARG A 309 -10.13 -39.74 -57.38
N ASP A 310 -11.29 -39.08 -57.43
CA ASP A 310 -12.53 -39.68 -57.89
C ASP A 310 -12.49 -40.02 -59.38
N LYS A 311 -12.00 -39.09 -60.22
CA LYS A 311 -11.76 -39.35 -61.66
C LYS A 311 -10.78 -40.51 -61.88
N LEU A 312 -9.71 -40.58 -61.08
CA LEU A 312 -8.75 -41.68 -61.13
C LEU A 312 -9.41 -43.01 -60.72
N ALA A 313 -10.25 -43.02 -59.69
CA ALA A 313 -10.99 -44.20 -59.28
C ALA A 313 -11.97 -44.65 -60.36
N GLN A 314 -12.67 -43.72 -61.01
CA GLN A 314 -13.61 -44.01 -62.09
C GLN A 314 -12.91 -44.57 -63.33
N THR A 315 -11.77 -44.00 -63.74
CA THR A 315 -10.97 -44.50 -64.86
C THR A 315 -10.33 -45.85 -64.55
N LYS A 316 -9.88 -46.10 -63.32
CA LYS A 316 -9.45 -47.44 -62.87
C LYS A 316 -10.57 -48.46 -62.98
N ARG A 317 -11.78 -48.15 -62.48
CA ARG A 317 -12.96 -49.03 -62.62
C ARG A 317 -13.30 -49.34 -64.08
N GLN A 318 -13.25 -48.34 -64.96
CA GLN A 318 -13.48 -48.55 -66.40
C GLN A 318 -12.40 -49.45 -67.01
N ARG A 319 -11.12 -49.21 -66.69
CA ARG A 319 -10.02 -50.07 -67.14
C ARG A 319 -10.22 -51.50 -66.65
N ASP A 320 -10.53 -51.70 -65.38
CA ASP A 320 -10.73 -53.03 -64.79
C ASP A 320 -11.96 -53.73 -65.41
N HIS A 321 -13.02 -52.97 -65.72
CA HIS A 321 -14.16 -53.46 -66.48
C HIS A 321 -13.77 -53.92 -67.90
N PHE A 322 -12.98 -53.13 -68.63
CA PHE A 322 -12.49 -53.53 -69.96
C PHE A 322 -11.56 -54.75 -69.90
N ILE A 323 -10.69 -54.83 -68.89
CA ILE A 323 -9.84 -56.00 -68.65
C ILE A 323 -10.71 -57.24 -68.40
N ALA A 324 -11.71 -57.15 -67.52
CA ALA A 324 -12.62 -58.25 -67.23
C ALA A 324 -13.45 -58.67 -68.46
N CYS A 325 -13.94 -57.72 -69.25
CA CYS A 325 -14.64 -57.98 -70.50
C CYS A 325 -13.72 -58.61 -71.55
N ASN A 326 -12.48 -58.13 -71.69
CA ASN A 326 -11.48 -58.71 -72.59
C ASN A 326 -11.15 -60.14 -72.17
N LEU A 327 -11.00 -60.40 -70.87
CA LEU A 327 -10.80 -61.73 -70.33
C LEU A 327 -11.98 -62.66 -70.67
N LYS A 328 -13.23 -62.22 -70.45
CA LYS A 328 -14.44 -62.99 -70.82
C LYS A 328 -14.53 -63.28 -72.32
N ILE A 329 -14.14 -62.33 -73.18
CA ILE A 329 -14.09 -62.54 -74.63
C ILE A 329 -13.03 -63.60 -74.98
N ARG A 330 -11.85 -63.53 -74.36
CA ARG A 330 -10.79 -64.54 -74.54
C ARG A 330 -11.18 -65.92 -74.01
N GLU A 331 -11.95 -66.00 -72.92
CA GLU A 331 -12.49 -67.26 -72.40
C GLU A 331 -13.50 -67.89 -73.39
N LYS A 332 -14.45 -67.10 -73.90
CA LYS A 332 -15.46 -67.58 -74.87
C LYS A 332 -14.86 -67.87 -76.24
N MET A 333 -13.84 -67.12 -76.64
CA MET A 333 -13.18 -67.22 -77.94
C MET A 333 -11.65 -67.20 -77.75
N PRO A 334 -11.02 -68.35 -77.44
CA PRO A 334 -9.58 -68.43 -77.15
C PRO A 334 -8.68 -67.98 -78.31
N MET A 335 -9.24 -68.02 -79.53
CA MET A 335 -8.57 -67.65 -80.77
C MET A 335 -8.54 -66.12 -80.98
N VAL A 336 -9.36 -65.35 -80.25
CA VAL A 336 -9.44 -63.88 -80.37
C VAL A 336 -8.22 -63.25 -79.72
N GLY A 337 -7.45 -62.51 -80.53
CA GLY A 337 -6.21 -61.81 -80.12
C GLY A 337 -4.97 -62.28 -80.85
N SER A 338 -4.96 -63.50 -81.42
CA SER A 338 -3.85 -63.98 -82.25
C SER A 338 -4.27 -64.04 -83.73
N LYS A 339 -3.89 -63.00 -84.48
CA LYS A 339 -4.19 -62.89 -85.93
C LYS A 339 -3.67 -64.11 -86.71
N LYS A 340 -2.49 -64.62 -86.35
CA LYS A 340 -1.90 -65.82 -86.98
C LYS A 340 -2.80 -67.04 -86.79
N LEU A 341 -3.30 -67.26 -85.58
CA LEU A 341 -4.11 -68.42 -85.24
C LEU A 341 -5.52 -68.36 -85.87
N LEU A 342 -6.09 -67.16 -85.97
CA LEU A 342 -7.33 -66.90 -86.73
C LEU A 342 -7.17 -67.22 -88.22
N LEU A 343 -6.08 -66.74 -88.84
CA LEU A 343 -5.76 -67.05 -90.24
C LEU A 343 -5.53 -68.55 -90.45
N ASP A 344 -4.89 -69.23 -89.50
CA ASP A 344 -4.66 -70.67 -89.57
C ASP A 344 -5.97 -71.46 -89.42
N TYR A 345 -6.86 -71.01 -88.54
CA TYR A 345 -8.22 -71.55 -88.43
C TYR A 345 -9.02 -71.37 -89.73
N GLU A 346 -8.97 -70.18 -90.35
CA GLU A 346 -9.60 -69.93 -91.64
C GLU A 346 -9.05 -70.85 -92.73
N ARG A 347 -7.73 -70.97 -92.84
CA ARG A 347 -7.07 -71.89 -93.77
C ARG A 347 -7.44 -73.34 -93.53
N ARG A 348 -7.51 -73.77 -92.27
CA ARG A 348 -7.88 -75.16 -91.94
C ARG A 348 -9.37 -75.42 -92.18
N LYS A 349 -10.23 -74.42 -91.95
CA LYS A 349 -11.66 -74.49 -92.27
C LYS A 349 -11.88 -74.58 -93.79
N THR A 350 -11.18 -73.78 -94.59
CA THR A 350 -11.24 -73.88 -96.05
C THR A 350 -10.71 -75.23 -96.52
N ALA A 351 -9.58 -75.70 -95.98
CA ALA A 351 -9.05 -77.02 -96.28
C ALA A 351 -10.03 -78.15 -95.94
N CYS A 352 -10.65 -78.14 -94.75
CA CYS A 352 -11.69 -79.12 -94.38
C CYS A 352 -12.92 -79.07 -95.30
N ASN A 353 -13.32 -77.87 -95.76
CA ASN A 353 -14.43 -77.74 -96.71
C ASN A 353 -14.08 -78.32 -98.08
N VAL A 354 -12.85 -78.10 -98.55
CA VAL A 354 -12.34 -78.75 -99.78
C VAL A 354 -12.34 -80.26 -99.61
N MET A 355 -11.76 -80.77 -98.52
CA MET A 355 -11.74 -82.20 -98.23
C MET A 355 -13.16 -82.81 -98.13
N ARG A 356 -14.12 -82.07 -97.55
CA ARG A 356 -15.53 -82.48 -97.50
C ARG A 356 -16.17 -82.55 -98.88
N ASN A 357 -15.87 -81.60 -99.75
CA ASN A 357 -16.33 -81.61 -101.14
C ASN A 357 -15.68 -82.77 -101.92
N ASP A 358 -14.39 -83.05 -101.70
CA ASP A 358 -13.69 -84.17 -102.32
C ASP A 358 -14.26 -85.52 -101.89
N VAL A 359 -14.67 -85.66 -100.62
CA VAL A 359 -15.39 -86.85 -100.12
C VAL A 359 -16.76 -86.98 -100.79
N LEU A 360 -17.50 -85.88 -100.94
CA LEU A 360 -18.78 -85.88 -101.66
C LEU A 360 -18.60 -86.27 -103.13
N GLU A 361 -17.53 -85.79 -103.77
CA GLU A 361 -17.19 -86.12 -105.15
C GLU A 361 -16.69 -87.56 -105.31
N SER A 362 -15.90 -88.06 -104.35
CA SER A 362 -15.47 -89.45 -104.33
C SER A 362 -16.64 -90.39 -104.06
N ALA A 363 -17.58 -90.00 -103.22
CA ALA A 363 -18.82 -90.74 -102.98
C ALA A 363 -19.73 -90.76 -104.22
N SER A 364 -19.80 -89.66 -104.98
CA SER A 364 -20.55 -89.64 -106.25
C SER A 364 -19.88 -90.51 -107.31
N ARG A 365 -18.54 -90.47 -107.43
CA ARG A 365 -17.77 -91.37 -108.31
C ARG A 365 -17.89 -92.84 -107.91
N HIS A 366 -17.92 -93.15 -106.62
CA HIS A 366 -18.16 -94.52 -106.15
C HIS A 366 -19.57 -94.98 -106.51
N ARG A 367 -20.56 -94.10 -106.42
CA ARG A 367 -21.94 -94.38 -106.84
C ARG A 367 -22.04 -94.68 -108.33
N THR A 368 -21.34 -93.93 -109.18
CA THR A 368 -21.32 -94.19 -110.63
C THR A 368 -20.59 -95.50 -110.98
N LEU A 369 -19.50 -95.82 -110.28
CA LEU A 369 -18.80 -97.08 -110.49
C LEU A 369 -19.61 -98.29 -110.02
N LEU A 370 -20.39 -98.16 -108.94
CA LEU A 370 -21.32 -99.20 -108.52
C LEU A 370 -22.41 -99.45 -109.57
N THR A 371 -22.98 -98.40 -110.16
CA THR A 371 -23.94 -98.57 -111.28
C THR A 371 -23.29 -99.23 -112.49
N ASP A 372 -22.02 -98.93 -112.80
CA ASP A 372 -21.29 -99.60 -113.89
C ASP A 372 -20.98 -101.08 -113.57
N MET A 373 -20.71 -101.42 -112.31
CA MET A 373 -20.51 -102.81 -111.88
C MET A 373 -21.81 -103.62 -111.95
N ASP A 374 -22.95 -103.03 -111.58
CA ASP A 374 -24.26 -103.68 -111.69
C ASP A 374 -24.61 -103.98 -113.17
N MET A 375 -24.38 -103.02 -114.08
CA MET A 375 -24.56 -103.23 -115.52
C MET A 375 -23.66 -104.34 -116.09
N LYS A 376 -22.41 -104.43 -115.62
CA LYS A 376 -21.49 -105.50 -116.03
C LYS A 376 -21.83 -106.86 -115.41
N GLN A 377 -22.41 -106.90 -114.21
CA GLN A 377 -22.92 -108.14 -113.61
C GLN A 377 -24.14 -108.66 -114.37
N GLU A 378 -25.07 -107.80 -114.78
CA GLU A 378 -26.23 -108.19 -115.61
C GLU A 378 -25.77 -108.86 -116.92
N THR A 379 -24.80 -108.26 -117.63
CA THR A 379 -24.25 -108.87 -118.86
C THR A 379 -23.50 -110.20 -118.62
N MET A 380 -22.82 -110.37 -117.48
CA MET A 380 -22.19 -111.64 -117.10
C MET A 380 -23.24 -112.72 -116.78
N THR A 381 -24.33 -112.36 -116.10
CA THR A 381 -25.42 -113.30 -115.81
C THR A 381 -26.17 -113.73 -117.07
N ASP A 382 -26.31 -112.85 -118.06
CA ASP A 382 -26.92 -113.19 -119.35
C ASP A 382 -26.00 -114.08 -120.22
N LEU A 383 -24.68 -113.92 -120.14
CA LEU A 383 -23.70 -114.82 -120.78
C LEU A 383 -23.64 -116.20 -120.09
N GLN A 384 -23.77 -116.27 -118.76
CA GLN A 384 -23.85 -117.53 -118.03
C GLN A 384 -25.18 -118.27 -118.31
N ARG A 385 -26.28 -117.55 -118.54
CA ARG A 385 -27.58 -118.14 -118.90
C ARG A 385 -27.59 -118.70 -120.34
N ALA A 386 -26.80 -118.13 -121.25
CA ALA A 386 -26.66 -118.60 -122.64
C ALA A 386 -25.82 -119.89 -122.78
N LEU A 387 -24.86 -120.15 -121.89
CA LEU A 387 -24.03 -121.36 -121.93
C LEU A 387 -24.73 -122.62 -121.38
N ALA A 388 -25.80 -122.48 -120.59
CA ALA A 388 -26.46 -123.61 -119.93
C ALA A 388 -27.56 -124.32 -120.75
N LEU A 389 -27.99 -123.78 -121.90
CA LEU A 389 -29.19 -124.26 -122.62
C LEU A 389 -29.00 -124.69 -124.10
N GLY A 390 -27.77 -124.81 -124.61
CA GLY A 390 -27.47 -125.62 -125.79
C GLY A 390 -28.20 -125.26 -127.11
N ILE A 391 -28.55 -123.99 -127.33
CA ILE A 391 -29.10 -123.48 -128.60
C ILE A 391 -28.20 -122.36 -129.12
N VAL A 392 -27.88 -122.45 -130.42
CA VAL A 392 -26.92 -121.60 -131.15
C VAL A 392 -27.32 -120.11 -131.09
N PRO A 393 -26.36 -119.19 -130.85
CA PRO A 393 -26.63 -117.86 -130.31
C PRO A 393 -27.01 -116.81 -131.38
N PRO A 394 -27.90 -115.85 -131.04
CA PRO A 394 -28.37 -114.82 -131.96
C PRO A 394 -27.33 -113.69 -132.21
N PRO A 395 -27.29 -113.13 -133.44
CA PRO A 395 -26.18 -112.34 -134.00
C PRO A 395 -26.07 -110.89 -133.49
N HIS A 396 -26.70 -110.54 -132.37
CA HIS A 396 -26.74 -109.16 -131.85
C HIS A 396 -25.82 -108.91 -130.64
N VAL A 397 -25.09 -109.94 -130.19
CA VAL A 397 -24.19 -109.87 -129.02
C VAL A 397 -22.71 -109.72 -129.44
N THR A 398 -22.35 -110.08 -130.66
CA THR A 398 -20.96 -110.01 -131.18
C THR A 398 -20.54 -108.62 -131.66
N GLN A 399 -21.48 -107.67 -131.85
CA GLN A 399 -21.15 -106.27 -132.16
C GLN A 399 -20.87 -105.45 -130.88
N LYS A 400 -21.64 -105.65 -129.81
CA LYS A 400 -21.47 -104.92 -128.54
C LYS A 400 -20.21 -105.31 -127.76
N ALA A 401 -19.73 -106.55 -127.89
CA ALA A 401 -18.46 -106.99 -127.30
C ALA A 401 -17.22 -106.44 -128.03
N ARG A 402 -17.36 -105.99 -129.29
CA ARG A 402 -16.25 -105.43 -130.08
C ARG A 402 -16.04 -103.92 -129.83
N GLU A 403 -17.07 -103.22 -129.37
CA GLU A 403 -17.01 -101.80 -128.98
C GLU A 403 -16.46 -101.59 -127.56
N LEU A 404 -16.64 -102.56 -126.66
CA LEU A 404 -16.15 -102.51 -125.27
C LEU A 404 -14.64 -102.78 -125.11
N LEU A 405 -13.91 -103.08 -126.19
CA LEU A 405 -12.45 -103.24 -126.20
C LEU A 405 -11.69 -102.01 -126.76
N LYS A 406 -12.38 -100.88 -126.96
CA LYS A 406 -11.80 -99.60 -127.44
C LYS A 406 -12.11 -98.37 -126.56
N GLY A 407 -12.55 -98.56 -125.33
CA GLY A 407 -12.78 -97.48 -124.36
C GLY A 407 -12.16 -97.80 -123.01
#